data_AF-A0A947A4B9-F1
#
_entry.id   AF-A0A947A4B9-F1
#
_cell.length_a   1.000
_cell.length_b   1.000
_cell.length_c   1.000
_cell.angle_alpha   90.00
_cell.angle_beta   90.00
_cell.angle_gamma   90.00
#
_symmetry.space_group_name_H-M   'P 1'
#
loop_
_entity.id
_entity.type
_entity.pdbx_description
1 polymer ?
#
loop_
_entity_poly.entity_id
_entity_poly.type
_entity_poly.pdbx_seq_one_letter_code
_entity_poly.pdbx_strand_id
1 'polypeptide(L)'
;MNANLIIGLFWLLFFFLGMLFKERTYWTDYGWLLVSGFYLGTYLYQNRHGYLTLENGMLKINDPRNKHINLKEVTRFKYFAGDFILQSETQKLKINTHYLDEASLELLKTELPKYGLQQGTIRKVQVESNQPLQPPSTINQ
;
A
#
# COMPACT_ATOMS: atom_id res chain seq x y z
N MET A 1 -6.17 12.53 -0.50
CA MET A 1 -6.63 13.93 -0.38
C MET A 1 -5.91 14.75 -1.44
N ASN A 2 -6.61 15.17 -2.50
CA ASN A 2 -6.01 15.83 -3.66
C ASN A 2 -5.88 17.36 -3.50
N ALA A 3 -6.25 17.89 -2.33
CA ALA A 3 -6.25 19.33 -2.05
C ALA A 3 -4.85 19.94 -2.16
N ASN A 4 -3.80 19.23 -1.72
CA ASN A 4 -2.42 19.69 -1.81
C ASN A 4 -1.97 19.86 -3.28
N LEU A 5 -2.44 19.00 -4.19
CA LEU A 5 -2.17 19.12 -5.62
C LEU A 5 -2.86 20.37 -6.21
N ILE A 6 -4.15 20.56 -5.90
CA ILE A 6 -4.94 21.69 -6.41
C ILE A 6 -4.36 23.02 -5.90
N ILE A 7 -4.02 23.08 -4.61
CA ILE A 7 -3.41 24.26 -4.00
C ILE A 7 -2.03 24.54 -4.61
N GLY A 8 -1.20 23.51 -4.78
CA GLY A 8 0.12 23.66 -5.41
C GLY A 8 0.04 24.15 -6.86
N LEU A 9 -0.91 23.63 -7.66
CA LEU A 9 -1.19 24.08 -9.02
C LEU A 9 -1.73 25.51 -9.07
N PHE A 10 -2.61 25.88 -8.12
CA PHE A 10 -3.13 27.24 -8.01
C PHE A 10 -2.01 28.26 -7.77
N TRP A 11 -1.10 27.96 -6.83
CA TRP A 11 0.07 28.82 -6.57
C TRP A 11 1.05 28.85 -7.75
N LEU A 12 1.24 27.71 -8.45
CA LEU A 12 2.08 27.66 -9.65
C LEU A 12 1.52 28.56 -10.75
N LEU A 13 0.21 28.49 -10.98
CA LEU A 13 -0.49 29.32 -11.96
C LEU A 13 -0.34 30.79 -11.59
N PHE A 14 -0.51 31.14 -10.33
CA PHE A 14 -0.34 32.51 -9.82
C PHE A 14 1.08 33.04 -10.05
N PHE A 15 2.11 32.21 -9.86
CA PHE A 15 3.50 32.54 -10.17
C PHE A 15 3.69 32.84 -11.67
N PHE A 16 3.17 31.98 -12.56
CA PHE A 16 3.28 32.18 -14.01
C PHE A 16 2.55 33.43 -14.50
N LEU A 17 1.33 33.71 -13.99
CA LEU A 17 0.64 34.96 -14.28
C LEU A 17 1.45 36.17 -13.79
N GLY A 18 1.98 36.12 -12.58
CA GLY A 18 2.83 37.19 -12.05
C GLY A 18 4.07 37.43 -12.92
N MET A 19 4.67 36.38 -13.48
CA MET A 19 5.84 36.46 -14.34
C MET A 19 5.54 37.06 -15.73
N LEU A 20 4.38 36.73 -16.32
CA LEU A 20 4.01 37.20 -17.65
C LEU A 20 3.49 38.64 -17.67
N PHE A 21 2.86 39.11 -16.59
CA PHE A 21 2.23 40.43 -16.53
C PHE A 21 3.07 41.50 -15.78
N LYS A 22 4.18 41.12 -15.13
CA LYS A 22 5.08 42.09 -14.46
C LYS A 22 6.30 42.41 -15.31
N GLU A 23 6.56 43.70 -15.51
CA GLU A 23 7.78 44.21 -16.15
C GLU A 23 9.04 44.07 -15.28
N ARG A 24 8.88 44.01 -13.95
CA ARG A 24 9.98 43.76 -13.00
C ARG A 24 9.64 42.63 -12.03
N THR A 25 10.46 41.60 -12.06
CA THR A 25 10.40 40.45 -11.16
C THR A 25 11.20 40.75 -9.90
N TYR A 26 10.57 40.63 -8.73
CA TYR A 26 11.25 40.78 -7.45
C TYR A 26 11.69 39.42 -6.92
N TRP A 27 12.71 39.39 -6.07
CA TRP A 27 13.18 38.14 -5.46
C TRP A 27 12.09 37.43 -4.65
N THR A 28 11.13 38.18 -4.11
CA THR A 28 9.94 37.65 -3.41
C THR A 28 8.96 36.90 -4.33
N ASP A 29 8.96 37.17 -5.64
CA ASP A 29 8.09 36.45 -6.59
C ASP A 29 8.52 34.97 -6.70
N TYR A 30 9.80 34.66 -6.51
CA TYR A 30 10.30 33.28 -6.41
C TYR A 30 9.83 32.55 -5.14
N GLY A 31 9.37 33.27 -4.12
CA GLY A 31 8.76 32.68 -2.93
C GLY A 31 7.51 31.87 -3.27
N TRP A 32 6.72 32.31 -4.25
CA TRP A 32 5.54 31.58 -4.73
C TRP A 32 5.90 30.26 -5.41
N LEU A 33 7.04 30.22 -6.12
CA LEU A 33 7.56 29.00 -6.71
C LEU A 33 7.98 27.99 -5.65
N LEU A 34 8.62 28.45 -4.56
CA LEU A 34 8.97 27.62 -3.41
C LEU A 34 7.72 27.05 -2.71
N VAL A 35 6.70 27.87 -2.49
CA VAL A 35 5.43 27.42 -1.88
C VAL A 35 4.75 26.37 -2.77
N SER A 36 4.66 26.61 -4.08
CA SER A 36 4.12 25.63 -5.03
C SER A 36 4.92 24.32 -5.02
N GLY A 37 6.26 24.42 -5.09
CA GLY A 37 7.17 23.29 -5.04
C GLY A 37 7.05 22.49 -3.75
N PHE A 38 6.82 23.14 -2.61
CA PHE A 38 6.59 22.47 -1.33
C PHE A 38 5.29 21.67 -1.33
N TYR A 39 4.19 22.24 -1.84
CA TYR A 39 2.89 21.55 -1.94
C TYR A 39 2.91 20.39 -2.95
N LEU A 40 3.53 20.58 -4.11
CA LEU A 40 3.75 19.51 -5.08
C LEU A 40 4.69 18.44 -4.51
N GLY A 41 5.77 18.85 -3.86
CA GLY A 41 6.73 17.96 -3.22
C GLY A 41 6.09 17.11 -2.13
N THR A 42 5.25 17.69 -1.26
CA THR A 42 4.50 16.93 -0.25
C THR A 42 3.46 16.01 -0.87
N TYR A 43 2.81 16.41 -1.97
CA TYR A 43 1.91 15.51 -2.71
C TYR A 43 2.66 14.33 -3.31
N LEU A 44 3.78 14.58 -3.98
CA LEU A 44 4.64 13.54 -4.55
C LEU A 44 5.23 12.65 -3.46
N TYR A 45 5.66 13.23 -2.34
CA TYR A 45 6.17 12.50 -1.18
C TYR A 45 5.09 11.63 -0.55
N GLN A 46 3.85 12.12 -0.38
CA GLN A 46 2.73 11.29 0.07
C GLN A 46 2.37 10.19 -0.93
N ASN A 47 2.52 10.47 -2.22
CA ASN A 47 2.28 9.49 -3.28
C ASN A 47 3.40 8.44 -3.36
N ARG A 48 4.64 8.80 -3.00
CA ARG A 48 5.83 7.94 -3.03
C ARG A 48 6.06 7.17 -1.72
N HIS A 49 5.75 7.74 -0.56
CA HIS A 49 5.95 7.12 0.76
C HIS A 49 4.81 6.18 1.18
N GLY A 50 4.41 5.34 0.23
CA GLY A 50 4.10 3.95 0.51
C GLY A 50 2.67 3.69 0.92
N TYR A 51 1.80 3.49 -0.09
CA TYR A 51 0.59 2.68 0.07
C TYR A 51 0.91 1.32 0.72
N LEU A 52 2.15 0.83 0.60
CA LEU A 52 2.65 -0.40 1.19
C LEU A 52 4.06 -0.25 1.78
N THR A 53 4.25 -0.75 2.99
CA THR A 53 5.54 -0.94 3.64
C THR A 53 5.70 -2.42 3.96
N LEU A 54 6.84 -3.01 3.60
CA LEU A 54 7.17 -4.39 3.97
C LEU A 54 8.24 -4.35 5.06
N GLU A 55 7.88 -4.79 6.26
CA GLU A 55 8.79 -4.79 7.41
C GLU A 55 8.77 -6.18 8.06
N ASN A 56 9.91 -6.89 8.03
CA ASN A 56 10.07 -8.22 8.64
C ASN A 56 9.01 -9.27 8.24
N GLY A 57 8.53 -9.23 6.99
CA GLY A 57 7.50 -10.14 6.50
C GLY A 57 6.07 -9.69 6.81
N MET A 58 5.87 -8.52 7.43
CA MET A 58 4.57 -7.88 7.57
C MET A 58 4.37 -6.85 6.46
N LEU A 59 3.31 -7.03 5.68
CA LEU A 59 2.81 -6.01 4.75
C LEU A 59 1.91 -5.05 5.52
N LYS A 60 2.30 -3.79 5.61
CA LYS A 60 1.48 -2.70 6.17
C LYS A 60 0.98 -1.82 5.04
N ILE A 61 -0.34 -1.66 4.91
CA ILE A 61 -0.92 -0.64 4.04
C ILE A 61 -1.06 0.66 4.83
N ASN A 62 -0.53 1.76 4.29
CA ASN A 62 -0.72 3.10 4.84
C ASN A 62 -2.09 3.67 4.43
N ASP A 63 -3.15 2.91 4.68
CA ASP A 63 -4.55 3.31 4.51
C ASP A 63 -5.04 3.82 5.87
N PRO A 64 -5.97 4.78 5.95
CA PRO A 64 -6.54 5.26 7.22
C PRO A 64 -7.03 4.16 8.18
N ARG A 65 -7.26 2.92 7.70
CA ARG A 65 -7.54 1.74 8.55
C ARG A 65 -6.32 1.00 9.10
N ASN A 66 -5.08 1.45 8.86
CA ASN A 66 -3.83 0.83 9.31
C ASN A 66 -3.81 -0.71 9.13
N LYS A 67 -4.33 -1.18 7.99
CA LYS A 67 -4.43 -2.62 7.73
C LYS A 67 -3.05 -3.20 7.50
N HIS A 68 -2.69 -4.22 8.26
CA HIS A 68 -1.43 -4.93 8.14
C HIS A 68 -1.70 -6.43 8.06
N ILE A 69 -0.96 -7.16 7.23
CA ILE A 69 -1.06 -8.62 7.11
C ILE A 69 0.33 -9.25 7.17
N ASN A 70 0.47 -10.32 7.93
CA ASN A 70 1.70 -11.10 7.97
C ASN A 70 1.73 -12.04 6.76
N LEU A 71 2.77 -11.94 5.91
CA LEU A 71 2.96 -12.81 4.75
C LEU A 71 2.97 -14.30 5.11
N LYS A 72 3.40 -14.64 6.33
CA LYS A 72 3.42 -16.02 6.83
C LYS A 72 2.00 -16.58 7.06
N GLU A 73 1.06 -15.72 7.42
CA GLU A 73 -0.34 -16.06 7.70
C GLU A 73 -1.23 -15.96 6.45
N VAL A 74 -0.68 -15.47 5.34
CA VAL A 74 -1.42 -15.41 4.07
C VAL A 74 -1.64 -16.84 3.57
N THR A 75 -2.91 -17.22 3.55
CA THR A 75 -3.36 -18.51 3.04
C THR A 75 -3.71 -18.43 1.56
N ARG A 76 -4.14 -17.25 1.09
CA ARG A 76 -4.55 -17.03 -0.29
C ARG A 76 -3.90 -15.79 -0.88
N PHE A 77 -3.33 -15.97 -2.07
CA PHE A 77 -2.85 -14.88 -2.90
C PHE A 77 -3.53 -14.92 -4.26
N LYS A 78 -4.22 -13.83 -4.61
CA LYS A 78 -4.86 -13.67 -5.92
C LYS A 78 -4.49 -12.32 -6.52
N TYR A 79 -3.98 -12.34 -7.74
CA TYR A 79 -3.85 -11.14 -8.57
C TYR A 79 -4.94 -11.16 -9.63
N PHE A 80 -5.74 -10.10 -9.72
CA PHE A 80 -6.81 -10.01 -10.70
C PHE A 80 -7.05 -8.57 -11.12
N ALA A 81 -7.03 -8.32 -12.43
CA ALA A 81 -7.33 -7.01 -13.03
C ALA A 81 -6.58 -5.81 -12.43
N GLY A 82 -5.32 -5.99 -12.02
CA GLY A 82 -4.55 -4.93 -11.35
C GLY A 82 -4.85 -4.77 -9.85
N ASP A 83 -5.53 -5.72 -9.22
CA ASP A 83 -5.68 -5.78 -7.77
C ASP A 83 -4.94 -7.02 -7.22
N PHE A 84 -4.07 -6.84 -6.22
CA PHE A 84 -3.57 -7.92 -5.38
C PHE A 84 -4.49 -8.11 -4.18
N ILE A 85 -4.97 -9.33 -3.98
CA ILE A 85 -5.80 -9.72 -2.84
C ILE A 85 -5.00 -10.74 -2.05
N LEU A 86 -4.52 -10.31 -0.88
CA LEU A 86 -3.96 -11.20 0.14
C LEU A 86 -5.05 -11.51 1.15
N GLN A 87 -5.24 -12.77 1.46
CA GLN A 87 -6.21 -13.22 2.45
C GLN A 87 -5.51 -14.14 3.43
N SER A 88 -5.65 -13.84 4.71
CA SER A 88 -5.37 -14.76 5.82
C SER A 88 -6.71 -15.30 6.35
N GLU A 89 -6.65 -16.17 7.35
CA GLU A 89 -7.85 -16.68 8.02
C GLU A 89 -8.66 -15.59 8.72
N THR A 90 -7.96 -14.58 9.24
CA THR A 90 -8.53 -13.54 10.10
C THR A 90 -8.85 -12.25 9.35
N GLN A 91 -8.17 -11.99 8.22
CA GLN A 91 -8.29 -10.71 7.54
C GLN A 91 -8.03 -10.79 6.03
N LYS A 92 -8.61 -9.82 5.33
CA LYS A 92 -8.46 -9.66 3.88
C LYS A 92 -7.85 -8.30 3.57
N LEU A 93 -6.71 -8.33 2.88
CA LEU A 93 -5.98 -7.17 2.42
C LEU A 93 -6.11 -7.07 0.90
N LYS A 94 -6.82 -6.04 0.43
CA LYS A 94 -6.92 -5.70 -1.00
C LYS A 94 -6.01 -4.53 -1.29
N ILE A 95 -5.04 -4.75 -2.16
CA ILE A 95 -4.08 -3.79 -2.66
C ILE A 95 -4.46 -3.49 -4.11
N ASN A 96 -4.73 -2.24 -4.43
CA ASN A 96 -4.98 -1.83 -5.80
C ASN A 96 -3.67 -1.33 -6.44
N THR A 97 -3.21 -1.97 -7.51
CA THR A 97 -1.93 -1.63 -8.16
C THR A 97 -1.96 -0.28 -8.87
N HIS A 98 -3.13 0.28 -9.14
CA HIS A 98 -3.26 1.60 -9.77
C HIS A 98 -2.77 2.73 -8.86
N TYR A 99 -2.83 2.53 -7.53
CA TYR A 99 -2.31 3.46 -6.53
C TYR A 99 -0.93 3.05 -6.02
N LEU A 100 -0.32 2.03 -6.61
CA LEU A 100 0.91 1.43 -6.14
C LEU A 100 2.08 1.95 -6.98
N ASP A 101 3.13 2.42 -6.31
CA ASP A 101 4.39 2.76 -6.97
C ASP A 101 4.99 1.49 -7.60
N GLU A 102 5.63 1.67 -8.75
CA GLU A 102 6.37 0.64 -9.48
C GLU A 102 7.43 -0.02 -8.57
N ALA A 103 8.07 0.76 -7.69
CA ALA A 103 8.99 0.25 -6.68
C ALA A 103 8.32 -0.73 -5.69
N SER A 104 7.12 -0.42 -5.20
CA SER A 104 6.37 -1.31 -4.30
C SER A 104 5.89 -2.57 -5.03
N LEU A 105 5.53 -2.45 -6.31
CA LEU A 105 5.17 -3.58 -7.16
C LEU A 105 6.36 -4.53 -7.36
N GLU A 106 7.54 -3.99 -7.64
CA GLU A 106 8.76 -4.75 -7.84
C GLU A 106 9.20 -5.43 -6.53
N LEU A 107 9.06 -4.73 -5.40
CA LEU A 107 9.32 -5.28 -4.08
C LEU A 107 8.38 -6.46 -3.76
N LEU A 108 7.07 -6.33 -4.03
CA LEU A 108 6.11 -7.43 -3.90
C LEU A 108 6.49 -8.63 -4.77
N LYS A 109 6.79 -8.39 -6.06
CA LYS A 109 7.18 -9.45 -7.00
C LYS A 109 8.45 -10.19 -6.56
N THR A 110 9.36 -9.51 -5.89
CA THR A 110 10.64 -10.07 -5.42
C THR A 110 10.50 -10.77 -4.06
N GLU A 111 9.66 -10.26 -3.17
CA GLU A 111 9.52 -10.76 -1.80
C GLU A 111 8.47 -11.87 -1.66
N LEU A 112 7.32 -11.77 -2.34
CA LEU A 112 6.25 -12.78 -2.27
C LEU A 112 6.72 -14.22 -2.59
N PRO A 113 7.60 -14.45 -3.60
CA PRO A 113 8.10 -15.79 -3.90
C PRO A 113 8.93 -16.38 -2.76
N LYS A 114 9.65 -15.55 -1.98
CA LYS A 114 10.43 -16.02 -0.82
C LYS A 114 9.54 -16.64 0.26
N TYR A 115 8.29 -16.19 0.32
CA TYR A 115 7.27 -16.74 1.21
C TYR A 115 6.42 -17.81 0.53
N GLY A 116 6.76 -18.29 -0.66
CA GLY A 116 5.99 -19.30 -1.39
C GLY A 116 4.57 -18.87 -1.79
N LEU A 117 4.33 -17.55 -1.89
CA LEU A 117 3.07 -16.97 -2.33
C LEU A 117 3.18 -16.66 -3.82
N GLN A 118 2.64 -17.54 -4.66
CA GLN A 118 2.59 -17.37 -6.11
C GLN A 118 1.14 -17.16 -6.56
N GLN A 119 0.95 -16.65 -7.78
CA GLN A 119 -0.39 -16.48 -8.31
C GLN A 119 -1.17 -17.79 -8.28
N GLY A 120 -2.35 -17.76 -7.65
CA GLY A 120 -3.21 -18.94 -7.53
C GLY A 120 -2.84 -19.87 -6.37
N THR A 121 -1.85 -19.52 -5.54
CA THR A 121 -1.51 -20.29 -4.34
C THR A 121 -2.67 -20.23 -3.34
N ILE A 122 -3.24 -21.41 -3.08
CA ILE A 122 -4.09 -21.69 -1.92
C ILE A 122 -3.25 -22.57 -1.00
N ARG A 123 -2.71 -21.98 0.07
CA ARG A 123 -2.16 -22.79 1.16
C ARG A 123 -3.34 -23.38 1.91
N LYS A 124 -3.44 -24.70 1.91
CA LYS A 124 -4.29 -25.38 2.88
C LYS A 124 -3.73 -25.02 4.24
N VAL A 125 -4.53 -24.36 5.06
CA VAL A 125 -4.25 -24.31 6.50
C VAL A 125 -4.26 -25.76 6.91
N GLN A 126 -3.11 -26.27 7.31
CA GLN A 126 -3.01 -27.56 7.96
C GLN A 126 -3.66 -27.36 9.33
N VAL A 127 -4.99 -27.49 9.37
CA VAL A 127 -5.72 -27.71 10.61
C VAL A 127 -5.40 -29.13 11.03
N GLU A 128 -4.23 -29.29 11.62
CA GLU A 128 -3.87 -30.44 12.42
C GLU A 128 -4.45 -30.23 13.82
N SER A 129 -5.78 -30.27 13.91
CA SER A 129 -6.47 -30.56 15.17
C SER A 129 -6.89 -32.03 15.14
N ASN A 130 -5.99 -32.83 15.69
CA ASN A 130 -6.06 -34.25 15.94
C ASN A 130 -7.44 -34.77 16.42
N GLN A 131 -7.89 -35.82 15.72
CA GLN A 131 -8.72 -36.97 16.14
C GLN A 131 -10.08 -36.72 16.82
N PRO A 132 -11.17 -37.37 16.35
CA PRO A 132 -12.41 -37.45 17.12
C PRO A 132 -12.17 -38.24 18.41
N LEU A 133 -12.67 -37.73 19.55
CA LEU A 133 -12.73 -38.43 20.83
C LEU A 133 -13.21 -39.88 20.61
N GLN A 134 -12.32 -40.85 20.84
CA GLN A 134 -12.75 -42.24 20.96
C GLN A 134 -13.68 -42.35 22.17
N PRO A 135 -14.88 -42.94 22.04
CA PRO A 135 -15.76 -43.14 23.18
C PRO A 135 -15.09 -44.09 24.19
N PRO A 136 -15.31 -43.89 25.50
CA PRO A 136 -14.69 -44.71 26.53
C PRO A 136 -15.10 -46.17 26.33
N SER A 137 -14.09 -47.04 26.23
CA SER A 137 -14.25 -48.49 26.21
C SER A 137 -15.05 -48.93 27.43
N THR A 138 -16.24 -49.49 27.19
CA THR A 138 -17.04 -50.13 28.23
C THR A 138 -16.26 -51.35 28.72
N ILE A 139 -15.62 -51.24 29.88
CA ILE A 139 -15.05 -52.38 30.59
C ILE A 139 -16.23 -53.14 31.20
N ASN A 140 -16.60 -54.24 30.56
CA ASN A 140 -17.40 -55.29 31.18
C ASN A 140 -16.44 -56.33 31.76
N GLN A 141 -16.30 -56.34 33.09
CA GLN A 141 -15.97 -57.52 33.90
C GLN A 141 -16.82 -57.48 35.16
#